data_AF-A0A7Y2YET3-F1
#
_entry.id   AF-A0A7Y2YET3-F1
#
_cell.length_a   1.000
_cell.length_b   1.000
_cell.length_c   1.000
_cell.angle_alpha   90.00
_cell.angle_beta   90.00
_cell.angle_gamma   90.00
#
_symmetry.space_group_name_H-M   'P 1'
#
loop_
_entity.id
_entity.type
_entity.pdbx_description
1 polymer ?
#
loop_
_entity_poly.entity_id
_entity_poly.type
_entity_poly.pdbx_seq_one_letter_code
_entity_poly.pdbx_strand_id
1 'polypeptide(L)'
;IDEQHPLHDPGDAQARDAIRWIYTEADRILARVMERMAPEDRLIVLSDHGFAPFRRAVHLNRWLVDQGLLALLPGKSESAAGFVAVDWSRTQAYALGLNSIFINRSGREAHGIVDAGGAERVKGRIRAALPQVLDPASGEAMVREVYDGEQLYPGNANGDAPDLVVGYQPGFRASWQTTLGAVPVELVDDNDRKWSGDHCMAPEAVPGVLFTSFRPEVALESIPDVANYARDYWDRRQ
;
A
#
# COMPACT_ATOMS: atom_id res chain seq x y z
N ILE A 1 -4.24 -16.03 14.49
CA ILE A 1 -4.82 -16.50 13.21
C ILE A 1 -3.69 -16.86 12.25
N ASP A 2 -2.77 -15.94 11.96
CA ASP A 2 -1.54 -16.27 11.20
C ASP A 2 -0.49 -16.92 12.10
N GLU A 3 -0.20 -18.20 11.87
CA GLU A 3 0.76 -18.99 12.66
C GLU A 3 2.22 -18.54 12.45
N GLN A 4 2.49 -17.81 11.36
CA GLN A 4 3.82 -17.30 11.04
C GLN A 4 4.06 -15.90 11.60
N HIS A 5 3.08 -15.30 12.28
CA HIS A 5 3.24 -13.98 12.89
C HIS A 5 4.20 -14.06 14.10
N PRO A 6 5.15 -13.11 14.28
CA PRO A 6 6.13 -13.17 15.38
C PRO A 6 5.52 -13.26 16.78
N LEU A 7 4.36 -12.61 16.97
CA LEU A 7 3.57 -12.65 18.21
C LEU A 7 2.42 -13.67 18.20
N HIS A 8 2.46 -14.70 17.36
CA HIS A 8 1.37 -15.68 17.32
C HIS A 8 1.20 -16.40 18.66
N ASP A 9 -0.01 -16.33 19.21
CA ASP A 9 -0.44 -17.07 20.39
C ASP A 9 -1.66 -17.93 20.02
N PRO A 10 -1.61 -19.27 20.19
CA PRO A 10 -2.75 -20.14 19.91
C PRO A 10 -3.94 -19.98 20.90
N GLY A 11 -3.76 -19.21 21.98
CA GLY A 11 -4.51 -19.23 23.24
C GLY A 11 -5.94 -18.67 23.28
N ASP A 12 -6.57 -18.30 22.16
CA ASP A 12 -7.97 -17.85 22.16
C ASP A 12 -8.77 -18.47 20.99
N ALA A 13 -9.63 -19.44 21.32
CA ALA A 13 -10.49 -20.11 20.36
C ALA A 13 -11.52 -19.16 19.72
N GLN A 14 -12.02 -18.18 20.48
CA GLN A 14 -12.98 -17.19 19.97
C GLN A 14 -12.31 -16.23 18.98
N ALA A 15 -11.06 -15.85 19.23
CA ALA A 15 -10.29 -15.03 18.29
C ALA A 15 -9.99 -15.74 16.96
N ARG A 16 -9.83 -17.08 16.96
CA ARG A 16 -9.55 -17.85 15.73
C ARG A 16 -10.71 -17.81 14.74
N ASP A 17 -11.94 -17.88 15.24
CA ASP A 17 -13.14 -17.88 14.41
C ASP A 17 -13.71 -16.47 14.16
N ALA A 18 -13.10 -15.42 14.72
CA ALA A 18 -13.63 -14.06 14.65
C ALA A 18 -13.89 -13.57 13.21
N ILE A 19 -12.98 -13.84 12.27
CA ILE A 19 -13.16 -13.46 10.85
C ILE A 19 -14.39 -14.18 10.26
N ARG A 20 -14.47 -15.50 10.44
CA ARG A 20 -15.62 -16.30 9.95
C ARG A 20 -16.92 -15.83 10.58
N TRP A 21 -16.90 -15.54 11.87
CA TRP A 21 -18.04 -15.02 12.61
C TRP A 21 -18.51 -13.68 12.02
N ILE A 22 -17.60 -12.72 11.76
CA ILE A 22 -17.94 -11.44 11.12
C ILE A 22 -18.62 -11.66 9.77
N TYR A 23 -18.09 -12.52 8.91
CA TYR A 23 -18.73 -12.85 7.63
C TYR A 23 -20.11 -13.49 7.80
N THR A 24 -20.31 -14.29 8.86
CA THR A 24 -21.59 -14.91 9.17
C THR A 24 -22.61 -13.87 9.63
N GLU A 25 -22.20 -12.89 10.44
CA GLU A 25 -23.09 -11.78 10.82
C GLU A 25 -23.40 -10.85 9.64
N ALA A 26 -22.43 -10.60 8.75
CA ALA A 26 -22.64 -9.84 7.52
C ALA A 26 -23.70 -10.51 6.62
N ASP A 27 -23.63 -11.84 6.45
CA ASP A 27 -24.63 -12.62 5.71
C ASP A 27 -26.04 -12.51 6.33
N ARG A 28 -26.14 -12.58 7.66
CA ARG A 28 -27.44 -12.37 8.36
C ARG A 28 -28.00 -10.96 8.16
N ILE A 29 -27.15 -9.95 8.18
CA ILE A 29 -27.56 -8.56 7.90
C ILE A 29 -28.06 -8.46 6.45
N LEU A 30 -27.32 -9.05 5.50
CA LEU A 30 -27.68 -9.08 4.10
C LEU A 30 -29.06 -9.74 3.88
N ALA A 31 -29.31 -10.89 4.50
CA ALA A 31 -30.60 -11.56 4.43
C ALA A 31 -31.76 -10.66 4.90
N ARG A 32 -31.58 -9.97 6.03
CA ARG A 32 -32.60 -9.04 6.57
C ARG A 32 -32.86 -7.85 5.67
N VAL A 33 -31.84 -7.37 4.93
CA VAL A 33 -32.00 -6.32 3.92
C VAL A 33 -32.81 -6.87 2.75
N MET A 34 -32.41 -8.02 2.20
CA MET A 34 -33.05 -8.64 1.05
C MET A 34 -34.53 -9.00 1.29
N GLU A 35 -34.90 -9.44 2.50
CA GLU A 35 -36.30 -9.69 2.88
C GLU A 35 -37.22 -8.46 2.79
N ARG A 36 -36.64 -7.25 2.82
CA ARG A 36 -37.38 -5.97 2.80
C ARG A 36 -37.34 -5.28 1.45
N MET A 37 -36.59 -5.81 0.49
CA MET A 37 -36.45 -5.22 -0.84
C MET A 37 -37.71 -5.45 -1.67
N ALA A 38 -38.11 -4.43 -2.43
CA ALA A 38 -39.07 -4.57 -3.52
C ALA A 38 -38.40 -5.19 -4.77
N PRO A 39 -39.15 -5.79 -5.71
CA PRO A 39 -38.59 -6.38 -6.93
C PRO A 39 -37.73 -5.42 -7.78
N GLU A 40 -38.00 -4.12 -7.72
CA GLU A 40 -37.27 -3.07 -8.44
C GLU A 40 -36.04 -2.51 -7.70
N ASP A 41 -35.83 -2.91 -6.45
CA ASP A 41 -34.69 -2.49 -5.66
C ASP A 41 -33.41 -3.17 -6.15
N ARG A 42 -32.31 -2.41 -6.12
CA ARG A 42 -30.97 -2.88 -6.49
C ARG A 42 -30.05 -2.76 -5.29
N LEU A 43 -29.41 -3.87 -4.93
CA LEU A 43 -28.42 -3.91 -3.85
C LEU A 43 -27.02 -4.15 -4.42
N ILE A 44 -26.08 -3.35 -3.95
CA ILE A 44 -24.65 -3.49 -4.20
C ILE A 44 -23.96 -3.63 -2.84
N VAL A 45 -23.12 -4.66 -2.69
CA VAL A 45 -22.23 -4.86 -1.55
C VAL A 45 -20.81 -4.84 -2.08
N LEU A 46 -19.99 -3.92 -1.57
CA LEU A 46 -18.62 -3.68 -2.04
C LEU A 46 -17.65 -3.67 -0.85
N SER A 47 -16.51 -4.33 -1.03
CA SER A 47 -15.28 -4.03 -0.30
C SER A 47 -14.30 -3.46 -1.32
N ASP A 48 -13.71 -2.30 -1.04
CA ASP A 48 -12.73 -1.64 -1.89
C ASP A 48 -11.40 -2.41 -1.97
N HIS A 49 -11.05 -3.13 -0.90
CA HIS A 49 -9.89 -4.01 -0.86
C HIS A 49 -10.12 -5.21 0.08
N GLY A 50 -9.18 -6.15 0.03
CA GLY A 50 -9.04 -7.27 0.95
C GLY A 50 -8.03 -6.99 2.07
N PHE A 51 -7.53 -8.04 2.70
CA PHE A 51 -6.48 -8.02 3.73
C PHE A 51 -5.57 -9.24 3.57
N ALA A 52 -4.29 -9.08 3.86
CA ALA A 52 -3.33 -10.19 3.94
C ALA A 52 -2.46 -10.08 5.21
N PRO A 53 -1.69 -11.13 5.57
CA PRO A 53 -0.82 -11.09 6.74
C PRO A 53 0.19 -9.94 6.71
N PHE A 54 0.51 -9.40 7.88
CA PHE A 54 1.61 -8.46 8.09
C PHE A 54 2.51 -8.97 9.21
N ARG A 55 3.71 -9.41 8.83
CA ARG A 55 4.67 -10.10 9.70
C ARG A 55 5.93 -9.28 9.91
N ARG A 56 6.39 -8.55 8.89
CA ARG A 56 7.67 -7.83 8.90
C ARG A 56 7.60 -6.50 8.18
N ALA A 57 8.30 -5.51 8.71
CA ALA A 57 8.25 -4.12 8.29
C ALA A 57 9.53 -3.72 7.55
N VAL A 58 9.41 -3.29 6.30
CA VAL A 58 10.52 -2.92 5.41
C VAL A 58 10.89 -1.45 5.60
N HIS A 59 12.17 -1.18 5.83
CA HIS A 59 12.71 0.18 5.91
C HIS A 59 13.14 0.66 4.52
N LEU A 60 12.21 1.21 3.71
CA LEU A 60 12.55 1.67 2.35
C LEU A 60 13.64 2.74 2.33
N ASN A 61 13.63 3.67 3.29
CA ASN A 61 14.68 4.69 3.34
C ASN A 61 16.05 4.08 3.66
N ARG A 62 16.10 3.01 4.47
CA ARG A 62 17.35 2.26 4.68
C ARG A 62 17.84 1.67 3.36
N TRP A 63 16.95 0.98 2.64
CA TRP A 63 17.27 0.44 1.33
C TRP A 63 17.77 1.52 0.35
N LEU A 64 17.14 2.70 0.33
CA LEU A 64 17.58 3.82 -0.52
C LEU A 64 18.99 4.32 -0.15
N VAL A 65 19.36 4.30 1.14
CA VAL A 65 20.74 4.58 1.56
C VAL A 65 21.69 3.51 1.05
N ASP A 66 21.34 2.22 1.18
CA ASP A 66 22.16 1.10 0.70
C ASP A 66 22.40 1.16 -0.81
N GLN A 67 21.44 1.67 -1.58
CA GLN A 67 21.57 1.86 -3.02
C GLN A 67 22.27 3.18 -3.43
N GLY A 68 22.67 4.01 -2.46
CA GLY A 68 23.27 5.32 -2.70
C GLY A 68 22.30 6.34 -3.33
N LEU A 69 21.00 6.16 -3.12
CA LEU A 69 19.93 7.03 -3.63
C LEU A 69 19.46 8.05 -2.58
N LEU A 70 19.58 7.71 -1.29
CA LEU A 70 19.38 8.63 -0.17
C LEU A 70 20.72 8.83 0.54
N ALA A 71 21.06 10.08 0.83
CA ALA A 71 22.30 10.43 1.52
C ALA A 71 21.98 10.93 2.93
N LEU A 72 22.78 10.49 3.90
CA LEU A 72 22.77 11.05 5.26
C LEU A 72 23.90 12.07 5.42
N LEU A 73 23.72 12.98 6.37
CA LEU A 73 24.73 13.95 6.77
C LEU A 73 26.04 13.26 7.21
N PRO A 74 27.21 13.91 7.06
CA PRO A 74 28.49 13.33 7.47
C PRO A 74 28.48 12.80 8.91
N GLY A 75 28.97 11.57 9.10
CA GLY A 75 29.02 10.92 10.41
C GLY A 75 27.69 10.35 10.90
N LYS A 76 26.62 10.37 10.10
CA LYS A 76 25.33 9.76 10.42
C LYS A 76 25.15 8.45 9.67
N SER A 77 24.68 7.42 10.40
CA SER A 77 24.30 6.12 9.86
C SER A 77 22.78 5.88 9.86
N GLU A 78 22.05 6.74 10.57
CA GLU A 78 20.60 6.69 10.76
C GLU A 78 20.01 8.10 10.81
N SER A 79 18.69 8.20 10.69
CA SER A 79 17.91 9.43 10.85
C SER A 79 16.65 9.14 11.65
N ALA A 80 16.31 10.02 12.61
CA ALA A 80 14.98 10.04 13.19
C ALA A 80 13.93 10.54 12.17
N ALA A 81 12.67 10.50 12.58
CA ALA A 81 11.53 10.97 11.77
C ALA A 81 11.70 12.42 11.30
N GLY A 82 11.07 12.76 10.19
CA GLY A 82 11.12 14.08 9.58
C GLY A 82 12.42 14.36 8.80
N PHE A 83 13.14 13.32 8.38
CA PHE A 83 14.36 13.44 7.56
C PHE A 83 15.48 14.27 8.21
N VAL A 84 15.53 14.33 9.54
CA VAL A 84 16.41 15.26 10.29
C VAL A 84 17.90 15.09 10.01
N ALA A 85 18.35 13.90 9.60
CA ALA A 85 19.75 13.63 9.26
C ALA A 85 19.98 13.39 7.76
N VAL A 86 19.00 13.69 6.91
CA VAL A 86 19.11 13.53 5.45
C VAL A 86 19.87 14.71 4.84
N ASP A 87 20.85 14.39 4.01
CA ASP A 87 21.57 15.35 3.17
C ASP A 87 20.85 15.51 1.83
N TRP A 88 19.96 16.50 1.76
CA TRP A 88 19.15 16.77 0.56
C TRP A 88 19.98 17.16 -0.66
N SER A 89 21.17 17.73 -0.47
CA SER A 89 22.05 18.13 -1.58
C SER A 89 22.64 16.95 -2.36
N ARG A 90 22.56 15.75 -1.78
CA ARG A 90 23.09 14.50 -2.35
C ARG A 90 22.03 13.40 -2.48
N THR A 91 20.81 13.66 -2.04
CA THR A 91 19.69 12.71 -2.07
C THR A 91 18.95 12.81 -3.40
N GLN A 92 18.78 11.67 -4.06
CA GLN A 92 18.06 11.55 -5.34
C GLN A 92 16.63 11.03 -5.15
N ALA A 93 16.38 10.20 -4.13
CA ALA A 93 15.05 9.67 -3.84
C ALA A 93 14.86 9.45 -2.33
N TYR A 94 13.61 9.50 -1.88
CA TYR A 94 13.22 9.30 -0.48
C TYR A 94 11.83 8.64 -0.41
N ALA A 95 11.59 7.87 0.65
CA ALA A 95 10.31 7.26 0.94
C ALA A 95 9.59 8.00 2.07
N LEU A 96 8.27 8.14 1.93
CA LEU A 96 7.38 8.77 2.89
C LEU A 96 6.01 8.10 2.80
N GLY A 97 5.28 7.96 3.91
CA GLY A 97 4.03 7.21 3.90
C GLY A 97 4.23 5.69 3.70
N LEU A 98 3.14 4.99 3.40
CA LEU A 98 3.11 3.53 3.48
C LEU A 98 3.62 2.81 2.23
N ASN A 99 3.53 3.43 1.05
CA ASN A 99 3.89 2.79 -0.21
C ASN A 99 4.64 3.72 -1.16
N SER A 100 5.00 4.92 -0.73
CA SER A 100 5.41 5.98 -1.66
C SER A 100 6.91 6.21 -1.66
N ILE A 101 7.48 6.31 -2.86
CA ILE A 101 8.84 6.82 -3.09
C ILE A 101 8.71 8.06 -3.98
N PHE A 102 9.39 9.12 -3.55
CA PHE A 102 9.51 10.38 -4.25
C PHE A 102 10.95 10.56 -4.75
N ILE A 103 11.09 11.15 -5.93
CA ILE A 103 12.35 11.64 -6.48
C ILE A 103 12.56 13.07 -5.99
N ASN A 104 13.78 13.42 -5.58
CA ASN A 104 14.12 14.78 -5.19
C ASN A 104 14.30 15.67 -6.45
N ARG A 105 13.19 15.98 -7.13
CA ARG A 105 13.12 16.67 -8.43
C ARG A 105 13.43 18.15 -8.27
N SER A 106 14.28 18.67 -9.15
CA SER A 106 14.56 20.10 -9.23
C SER A 106 13.29 20.89 -9.57
N GLY A 107 12.98 21.93 -8.78
CA GLY A 107 11.81 22.78 -8.98
C GLY A 107 10.51 22.27 -8.33
N ARG A 108 10.47 21.05 -7.80
CA ARG A 108 9.34 20.54 -6.98
C ARG A 108 9.73 20.50 -5.50
N GLU A 109 10.85 19.86 -5.18
CA GLU A 109 11.41 19.85 -3.83
C GLU A 109 12.28 21.10 -3.58
N ALA A 110 12.25 21.61 -2.34
CA ALA A 110 12.98 22.81 -1.95
C ALA A 110 14.51 22.71 -2.20
N HIS A 111 15.05 21.49 -2.14
CA HIS A 111 16.45 21.17 -2.38
C HIS A 111 16.62 20.14 -3.51
N GLY A 112 15.70 20.16 -4.47
CA GLY A 112 15.67 19.23 -5.60
C GLY A 112 16.91 19.29 -6.49
N ILE A 113 17.57 18.15 -6.68
CA ILE A 113 18.81 18.03 -7.47
C ILE A 113 18.64 17.18 -8.74
N VAL A 114 17.51 16.49 -8.89
CA VAL A 114 17.28 15.55 -10.00
C VAL A 114 16.47 16.25 -11.09
N ASP A 115 17.03 16.35 -12.29
CA ASP A 115 16.29 16.84 -13.47
C ASP A 115 15.32 15.78 -14.02
N ALA A 116 14.47 16.14 -14.99
CA ALA A 116 13.47 15.22 -15.53
C ALA A 116 14.09 13.94 -16.12
N GLY A 117 15.20 14.05 -16.87
CA GLY A 117 15.91 12.89 -17.41
C GLY A 117 16.54 12.02 -16.32
N GLY A 118 17.02 12.63 -15.24
CA GLY A 118 17.51 11.97 -14.04
C GLY A 118 16.41 11.24 -13.28
N ALA A 119 15.22 11.84 -13.20
CA ALA A 119 14.08 11.26 -12.50
C ALA A 119 13.69 9.91 -13.13
N GLU A 120 13.58 9.86 -14.46
CA GLU A 120 13.28 8.61 -15.17
C GLU A 120 14.39 7.55 -14.99
N ARG A 121 15.66 7.96 -14.98
CA ARG A 121 16.77 7.04 -14.68
C ARG A 121 16.71 6.49 -13.26
N VAL A 122 16.44 7.34 -12.26
CA VAL A 122 16.33 6.92 -10.86
C VAL A 122 15.11 6.01 -10.67
N LYS A 123 13.95 6.37 -11.25
CA LYS A 123 12.75 5.53 -11.24
C LYS A 123 13.04 4.15 -11.84
N GLY A 124 13.66 4.09 -13.02
CA GLY A 124 14.04 2.84 -13.67
C GLY A 124 14.98 1.97 -12.81
N ARG A 125 15.98 2.57 -12.16
CA ARG A 125 16.86 1.85 -11.21
C ARG A 125 16.08 1.26 -10.04
N ILE A 126 15.18 2.04 -9.42
CA ILE A 126 14.39 1.57 -8.27
C ILE A 126 13.45 0.45 -8.68
N ARG A 127 12.71 0.61 -9.79
CA ARG A 127 11.77 -0.39 -10.29
C ARG A 127 12.44 -1.71 -10.63
N ALA A 128 13.69 -1.68 -11.13
CA ALA A 128 14.44 -2.89 -11.43
C ALA A 128 15.02 -3.57 -10.18
N ALA A 129 15.52 -2.80 -9.21
CA ALA A 129 16.27 -3.32 -8.08
C ALA A 129 15.39 -3.70 -6.88
N LEU A 130 14.36 -2.90 -6.56
CA LEU A 130 13.59 -3.07 -5.33
C LEU A 130 12.82 -4.41 -5.25
N PRO A 131 12.21 -4.94 -6.34
CA PRO A 131 11.57 -6.27 -6.31
C PRO A 131 12.55 -7.44 -6.10
N GLN A 132 13.85 -7.21 -6.28
CA GLN A 132 14.90 -8.23 -6.09
C GLN A 132 15.39 -8.30 -4.63
N VAL A 133 14.88 -7.43 -3.76
CA VAL A 133 15.32 -7.36 -2.36
C VAL A 133 14.67 -8.48 -1.58
N LEU A 134 15.53 -9.34 -1.03
CA LEU A 134 15.12 -10.48 -0.23
C LEU A 134 15.16 -10.12 1.25
N ASP A 135 14.22 -10.66 1.99
CA ASP A 135 14.25 -10.68 3.43
C ASP A 135 15.46 -11.52 3.92
N PRO A 136 16.39 -10.95 4.72
CA PRO A 136 17.56 -11.68 5.20
C PRO A 136 17.26 -12.93 6.03
N ALA A 137 16.08 -13.02 6.69
CA ALA A 137 15.77 -14.16 7.55
C ALA A 137 15.10 -15.31 6.78
N SER A 138 14.15 -15.01 5.89
CA SER A 138 13.37 -16.02 5.15
C SER A 138 13.90 -16.29 3.73
N GLY A 139 14.64 -15.34 3.14
CA GLY A 139 15.03 -15.38 1.73
C GLY A 139 13.88 -15.04 0.76
N GLU A 140 12.70 -14.68 1.26
CA GLU A 140 11.55 -14.31 0.43
C GLU A 140 11.69 -12.88 -0.12
N ALA A 141 11.17 -12.62 -1.31
CA ALA A 141 11.12 -11.25 -1.84
C ALA A 141 10.17 -10.40 -0.97
N MET A 142 10.61 -9.19 -0.58
CA MET A 142 9.78 -8.30 0.24
C MET A 142 8.84 -7.42 -0.59
N VAL A 143 9.24 -7.13 -1.84
CA VAL A 143 8.50 -6.28 -2.76
C VAL A 143 8.13 -7.11 -3.99
N ARG A 144 6.85 -7.05 -4.37
CA ARG A 144 6.33 -7.73 -5.55
C ARG A 144 6.57 -6.91 -6.80
N GLU A 145 6.19 -5.63 -6.75
CA GLU A 145 6.24 -4.73 -7.90
C GLU A 145 6.41 -3.28 -7.44
N VAL A 146 6.93 -2.44 -8.34
CA VAL A 146 6.99 -0.99 -8.16
C VAL A 146 6.32 -0.32 -9.37
N TYR A 147 5.20 0.31 -9.09
CA TYR A 147 4.34 0.97 -10.07
C TYR A 147 4.80 2.40 -10.32
N ASP A 148 4.61 2.86 -11.54
CA ASP A 148 4.89 4.25 -11.92
C ASP A 148 3.74 5.17 -11.48
N GLY A 149 4.06 6.18 -10.68
CA GLY A 149 3.06 7.10 -10.14
C GLY A 149 2.36 7.94 -11.20
N GLU A 150 3.03 8.31 -12.30
CA GLU A 150 2.41 9.09 -13.39
C GLU A 150 1.39 8.26 -14.17
N GLN A 151 1.57 6.94 -14.22
CA GLN A 151 0.62 6.00 -14.81
C GLN A 151 -0.57 5.74 -13.88
N LEU A 152 -0.33 5.62 -12.57
CA LEU A 152 -1.38 5.37 -11.59
C LEU A 152 -2.25 6.59 -11.30
N TYR A 153 -1.66 7.79 -11.34
CA TYR A 153 -2.32 9.04 -10.99
C TYR A 153 -2.27 10.03 -12.17
N PRO A 154 -2.90 9.70 -13.31
CA PRO A 154 -2.90 10.57 -14.47
C PRO A 154 -3.57 11.91 -14.14
N GLY A 155 -2.92 13.01 -14.50
CA GLY A 155 -3.47 14.35 -14.29
C GLY A 155 -3.45 14.83 -12.84
N ASN A 156 -2.55 14.29 -11.99
CA ASN A 156 -2.29 14.76 -10.63
C ASN A 156 -2.06 16.29 -10.58
N ALA A 157 -3.15 17.04 -10.37
CA ALA A 157 -3.19 18.48 -10.56
C ALA A 157 -2.36 19.24 -9.52
N ASN A 158 -2.11 18.64 -8.36
CA ASN A 158 -1.37 19.27 -7.25
C ASN A 158 0.12 18.93 -7.28
N GLY A 159 0.57 18.00 -8.14
CA GLY A 159 1.97 17.59 -8.21
C GLY A 159 2.49 16.89 -6.94
N ASP A 160 1.60 16.42 -6.07
CA ASP A 160 1.91 15.82 -4.76
C ASP A 160 1.83 14.28 -4.71
N ALA A 161 1.26 13.64 -5.74
CA ALA A 161 1.35 12.20 -5.93
C ALA A 161 2.81 11.70 -5.95
N PRO A 162 3.05 10.47 -5.45
CA PRO A 162 4.37 9.87 -5.46
C PRO A 162 4.85 9.56 -6.88
N ASP A 163 6.16 9.55 -7.07
CA ASP A 163 6.76 9.17 -8.36
C ASP A 163 6.72 7.67 -8.59
N LEU A 164 6.76 6.90 -7.50
CA LEU A 164 6.65 5.44 -7.50
C LEU A 164 5.78 4.98 -6.34
N VAL A 165 4.98 3.94 -6.60
CA VAL A 165 4.19 3.24 -5.58
C VAL A 165 4.73 1.82 -5.44
N VAL A 166 5.01 1.40 -4.21
CA VAL A 166 5.59 0.10 -3.88
C VAL A 166 4.48 -0.88 -3.54
N GLY A 167 4.38 -1.97 -4.31
CA GLY A 167 3.54 -3.13 -4.00
C GLY A 167 4.32 -4.17 -3.24
N TYR A 168 4.14 -4.26 -1.92
CA TYR A 168 4.77 -5.28 -1.08
C TYR A 168 4.19 -6.68 -1.35
N GLN A 169 4.98 -7.71 -1.03
CA GLN A 169 4.45 -9.08 -0.92
C GLN A 169 3.62 -9.25 0.36
N PRO A 170 2.63 -10.16 0.39
CA PRO A 170 1.97 -10.56 1.63
C PRO A 170 2.98 -10.94 2.72
N GLY A 171 2.72 -10.50 3.94
CA GLY A 171 3.67 -10.62 5.05
C GLY A 171 4.55 -9.38 5.24
N PHE A 172 4.70 -8.53 4.22
CA PHE A 172 5.53 -7.33 4.25
C PHE A 172 4.72 -6.06 4.05
N ARG A 173 5.23 -4.94 4.60
CA ARG A 173 4.77 -3.57 4.31
C ARG A 173 5.84 -2.56 4.73
N ALA A 174 5.64 -1.27 4.46
CA ALA A 174 6.51 -0.22 4.99
C ALA A 174 6.55 -0.18 6.52
N SER A 175 7.71 0.13 7.07
CA SER A 175 7.86 0.38 8.48
C SER A 175 7.25 1.73 8.91
N TRP A 176 6.85 1.82 10.17
CA TRP A 176 6.38 3.07 10.78
C TRP A 176 7.44 4.18 10.78
N GLN A 177 8.71 3.80 10.85
CA GLN A 177 9.85 4.72 10.78
C GLN A 177 9.93 5.32 9.36
N THR A 178 9.85 4.49 8.33
CA THR A 178 9.86 4.95 6.93
C THR A 178 8.67 5.86 6.64
N THR A 179 7.49 5.53 7.16
CA THR A 179 6.28 6.33 6.90
C THR A 179 6.40 7.75 7.42
N LEU A 180 7.24 7.98 8.42
CA LEU A 180 7.54 9.28 9.02
C LEU A 180 8.86 9.88 8.52
N GLY A 181 9.51 9.31 7.50
CA GLY A 181 10.76 9.82 6.94
C GLY A 181 12.01 9.55 7.80
N ALA A 182 11.97 8.56 8.67
CA ALA A 182 13.14 8.08 9.39
C ALA A 182 13.95 7.07 8.56
N VAL A 183 15.20 6.86 8.97
CA VAL A 183 16.15 5.93 8.36
C VAL A 183 16.80 5.09 9.46
N PRO A 184 16.22 3.93 9.81
CA PRO A 184 16.85 2.99 10.75
C PRO A 184 18.11 2.34 10.18
N VAL A 185 18.88 1.68 11.05
CA VAL A 185 20.09 0.91 10.66
C VAL A 185 19.71 -0.40 9.96
N GLU A 186 18.71 -1.09 10.48
CA GLU A 186 18.25 -2.36 9.92
C GLU A 186 17.42 -2.15 8.65
N LEU A 187 17.42 -3.16 7.77
CA LEU A 187 16.61 -3.15 6.54
C LEU A 187 15.16 -3.57 6.79
N VAL A 188 14.94 -4.45 7.75
CA VAL A 188 13.62 -5.03 8.07
C VAL A 188 13.52 -5.39 9.54
N ASP A 189 12.38 -5.05 10.14
CA ASP A 189 12.03 -5.37 11.53
C ASP A 189 10.89 -6.40 11.58
N ASP A 190 10.84 -7.20 12.65
CA ASP A 190 9.66 -8.02 12.95
C ASP A 190 8.48 -7.15 13.38
N ASN A 191 7.27 -7.58 13.05
CA ASN A 191 6.06 -6.97 13.57
C ASN A 191 5.82 -7.37 15.03
N ASP A 192 6.24 -6.49 15.93
CA ASP A 192 6.06 -6.60 17.38
C ASP A 192 4.68 -6.08 17.88
N ARG A 193 3.71 -5.92 16.97
CA ARG A 193 2.37 -5.42 17.29
C ARG A 193 1.31 -6.50 17.13
N LYS A 194 0.20 -6.35 17.86
CA LYS A 194 -0.98 -7.22 17.74
C LYS A 194 -1.67 -7.12 16.37
N TRP A 195 -1.39 -6.04 15.64
CA TRP A 195 -1.93 -5.78 14.32
C TRP A 195 -1.25 -6.69 13.28
N SER A 196 -1.89 -7.82 12.96
CA SER A 196 -1.27 -8.94 12.21
C SER A 196 -1.71 -9.05 10.74
N GLY A 197 -2.55 -8.14 10.26
CA GLY A 197 -2.97 -8.08 8.87
C GLY A 197 -2.97 -6.65 8.34
N ASP A 198 -2.70 -6.46 7.06
CA ASP A 198 -2.65 -5.16 6.40
C ASP A 198 -3.23 -5.26 4.97
N HIS A 199 -3.35 -4.13 4.29
CA HIS A 199 -3.82 -3.98 2.91
C HIS A 199 -2.97 -2.98 2.12
N CYS A 200 -1.91 -2.41 2.72
CA CYS A 200 -0.96 -1.50 2.10
C CYS A 200 0.16 -2.27 1.37
N MET A 201 -0.23 -3.14 0.44
CA MET A 201 0.66 -4.04 -0.31
C MET A 201 0.25 -4.09 -1.78
N ALA A 202 0.81 -5.00 -2.57
CA ALA A 202 0.41 -5.13 -3.97
C ALA A 202 -1.11 -5.39 -4.09
N PRO A 203 -1.84 -4.63 -4.93
CA PRO A 203 -3.31 -4.68 -4.99
C PRO A 203 -3.85 -6.06 -5.36
N GLU A 204 -3.11 -6.84 -6.17
CA GLU A 204 -3.51 -8.20 -6.56
C GLU A 204 -3.51 -9.18 -5.37
N ALA A 205 -2.79 -8.86 -4.29
CA ALA A 205 -2.77 -9.67 -3.08
C ALA A 205 -3.96 -9.40 -2.16
N VAL A 206 -4.62 -8.24 -2.31
CA VAL A 206 -5.74 -7.80 -1.46
C VAL A 206 -6.90 -7.29 -2.32
N PRO A 207 -7.44 -8.12 -3.23
CA PRO A 207 -8.50 -7.69 -4.11
C PRO A 207 -9.77 -7.32 -3.32
N GLY A 208 -10.44 -6.26 -3.77
CA GLY A 208 -11.80 -5.96 -3.34
C GLY A 208 -12.81 -7.02 -3.80
N VAL A 209 -14.03 -6.92 -3.30
CA VAL A 209 -15.14 -7.79 -3.71
C VAL A 209 -16.36 -6.96 -4.09
N LEU A 210 -17.06 -7.36 -5.13
CA LEU A 210 -18.29 -6.74 -5.59
C LEU A 210 -19.38 -7.81 -5.72
N PHE A 211 -20.45 -7.66 -4.94
CA PHE A 211 -21.67 -8.47 -5.06
C PHE A 211 -22.85 -7.58 -5.42
N THR A 212 -23.72 -8.08 -6.28
CA THR A 212 -24.92 -7.37 -6.73
C THR A 212 -26.12 -8.31 -6.70
N SER A 213 -27.30 -7.80 -6.32
CA SER A 213 -28.56 -8.55 -6.38
C SER A 213 -29.19 -8.61 -7.78
N PHE A 214 -28.54 -7.98 -8.75
CA PHE A 214 -28.95 -7.83 -10.13
C PHE A 214 -27.73 -8.03 -11.03
N ARG A 215 -27.93 -8.25 -12.33
CA ARG A 215 -26.81 -8.27 -13.28
C ARG A 215 -26.61 -6.86 -13.85
N PRO A 216 -25.46 -6.20 -13.63
CA PRO A 216 -25.16 -4.93 -14.28
C PRO A 216 -25.23 -5.06 -15.81
N GLU A 217 -25.79 -4.04 -16.47
CA GLU A 217 -25.92 -4.00 -17.93
C GLU A 217 -24.58 -3.73 -18.63
N VAL A 218 -23.57 -3.27 -17.87
CA VAL A 218 -22.20 -3.00 -18.31
C VAL A 218 -21.22 -3.68 -17.35
N ALA A 219 -20.00 -3.96 -17.81
CA ALA A 219 -18.93 -4.43 -16.94
C ALA A 219 -18.55 -3.35 -15.91
N LEU A 220 -18.30 -3.78 -14.67
CA LEU A 220 -17.82 -2.92 -13.58
C LEU A 220 -16.44 -3.43 -13.18
N GLU A 221 -15.39 -2.81 -13.70
CA GLU A 221 -14.00 -3.29 -13.54
C GLU A 221 -13.24 -2.53 -12.44
N SER A 222 -13.77 -1.38 -12.03
CA SER A 222 -13.16 -0.51 -11.03
C SER A 222 -14.21 0.11 -10.09
N ILE A 223 -13.75 0.64 -8.95
CA ILE A 223 -14.62 1.36 -8.00
C ILE A 223 -15.29 2.58 -8.67
N PRO A 224 -14.58 3.40 -9.47
CA PRO A 224 -15.22 4.46 -10.26
C PRO A 224 -16.35 3.98 -11.18
N ASP A 225 -16.25 2.79 -11.77
CA ASP A 225 -17.31 2.23 -12.61
C ASP A 225 -18.58 1.98 -11.80
N VAL A 226 -18.45 1.49 -10.57
CA VAL A 226 -19.59 1.29 -9.66
C VAL A 226 -20.28 2.63 -9.35
N ALA A 227 -19.49 3.68 -9.09
CA ALA A 227 -20.03 5.02 -8.82
C ALA A 227 -20.74 5.62 -10.06
N ASN A 228 -20.12 5.51 -11.23
CA ASN A 228 -20.70 5.96 -12.50
C ASN A 228 -21.99 5.20 -12.81
N TYR A 229 -21.98 3.88 -12.62
CA TYR A 229 -23.15 3.02 -12.82
C TYR A 229 -24.33 3.44 -11.93
N ALA A 230 -24.08 3.71 -10.65
CA ALA A 230 -25.09 4.14 -9.70
C ALA A 230 -25.69 5.50 -10.10
N ARG A 231 -24.85 6.45 -10.55
CA ARG A 231 -25.30 7.75 -11.04
C ARG A 231 -26.19 7.62 -12.28
N ASP A 232 -25.69 6.92 -13.31
CA ASP A 232 -26.40 6.78 -14.59
C ASP A 232 -27.71 5.99 -14.43
N TYR A 233 -27.79 5.09 -13.45
CA TYR A 233 -29.04 4.41 -13.08
C TYR A 233 -30.09 5.40 -12.54
N TRP A 234 -29.68 6.34 -11.69
CA TRP A 234 -30.59 7.33 -11.11
C TRP A 234 -31.07 8.35 -12.14
N ASP A 235 -30.16 8.82 -13.01
CA ASP A 235 -30.49 9.81 -14.04
C ASP A 235 -31.52 9.28 -15.05
N ARG A 236 -31.51 7.97 -15.34
CA ARG A 236 -32.51 7.33 -16.23
C ARG A 236 -33.90 7.15 -15.62
N ARG A 237 -34.05 7.37 -14.30
CA ARG A 237 -35.32 7.21 -13.58
C ARG A 237 -36.03 8.54 -13.29
N GLN A 238 -35.40 9.67 -13.60
CA GLN A 238 -36.04 10.99 -13.61
C GLN A 238 -36.69 11.27 -14.97
#